data_AF-A0A2E1PD92-F1
#
_entry.id   AF-A0A2E1PD92-F1
#
_cell.length_a   1.000
_cell.length_b   1.000
_cell.length_c   1.000
_cell.angle_alpha   90.00
_cell.angle_beta   90.00
_cell.angle_gamma   90.00
#
_symmetry.space_group_name_H-M   'P 1'
#
loop_
_entity.id
_entity.type
_entity.pdbx_description
1 polymer ?
#
loop_
_entity_poly.entity_id
_entity_poly.type
_entity_poly.pdbx_seq_one_letter_code
_entity_poly.pdbx_strand_id
1 'polypeptide(L)'
;MQKILGIGTALVDIISKVQDPIISKLSLNKGSMSLIEENQISQIRSYFKNPLITSGGSVCNTIHELNNSKHEALFFGKLNDDDYGKAFVKDMEEANISFLGVKEKNSLPTGCCNILVTEDGERTMATYIGIGSQLSPEDIKEKTFNNINHVYIEAYLWDHNLTKKALEKVGQLSKKLNFELSFSLSDPFCVVRNRTELQEYITKNVDLIFCNFEEAKEFTQSENMNDIAKYFGHLKKKFVMTCGGEGAYYFNLDKVIHESALKVKNVVDTTGAGDNFAAGFLEVYLDNSSNIKEALKNGNNKAAEVIQQLGPRIKRT
;
A
#
# COMPACT_ATOMS: atom_id res chain seq x y z
N MET A 1 -8.29 -5.51 21.53
CA MET A 1 -7.33 -6.06 20.55
C MET A 1 -8.13 -6.49 19.35
N GLN A 2 -7.79 -5.98 18.17
CA GLN A 2 -8.43 -6.34 16.89
C GLN A 2 -7.45 -7.18 16.08
N LYS A 3 -7.97 -8.02 15.19
CA LYS A 3 -7.19 -8.79 14.24
C LYS A 3 -7.37 -8.23 12.83
N ILE A 4 -6.28 -7.82 12.21
CA ILE A 4 -6.26 -7.21 10.89
C ILE A 4 -5.50 -8.10 9.90
N LEU A 5 -6.09 -8.29 8.72
CA LEU A 5 -5.49 -9.02 7.61
C LEU A 5 -5.19 -8.05 6.46
N GLY A 6 -3.91 -7.92 6.11
CA GLY A 6 -3.51 -7.29 4.86
C GLY A 6 -3.56 -8.30 3.71
N ILE A 7 -4.15 -7.92 2.58
CA ILE A 7 -4.07 -8.71 1.34
C ILE A 7 -3.46 -7.81 0.26
N GLY A 8 -2.27 -8.18 -0.21
CA GLY A 8 -1.52 -7.34 -1.16
C GLY A 8 -0.47 -8.11 -1.92
N THR A 9 0.22 -7.38 -2.79
CA THR A 9 1.32 -7.90 -3.59
C THR A 9 2.52 -8.13 -2.68
N ALA A 10 2.96 -9.38 -2.56
CA ALA A 10 4.17 -9.73 -1.81
C ALA A 10 5.39 -9.51 -2.70
N LEU A 11 6.22 -8.52 -2.37
CA LEU A 11 7.37 -8.10 -3.17
C LEU A 11 8.63 -8.02 -2.33
N VAL A 12 9.78 -8.19 -2.96
CA VAL A 12 11.07 -7.75 -2.40
C VAL A 12 11.43 -6.40 -3.02
N ASP A 13 11.70 -5.40 -2.18
CA ASP A 13 12.18 -4.09 -2.59
C ASP A 13 13.70 -4.12 -2.72
N ILE A 14 14.19 -3.61 -3.85
CA ILE A 14 15.61 -3.39 -4.13
C ILE A 14 15.78 -1.90 -4.35
N ILE A 15 16.36 -1.21 -3.38
CA ILE A 15 16.34 0.25 -3.28
C ILE A 15 17.76 0.77 -3.47
N SER A 16 17.94 1.71 -4.41
CA SER A 16 19.22 2.38 -4.61
C SER A 16 19.00 3.86 -4.89
N LYS A 17 19.92 4.69 -4.38
CA LYS A 17 20.00 6.09 -4.80
C LYS A 17 20.52 6.16 -6.23
N VAL A 18 19.93 7.04 -7.04
CA VAL A 18 20.32 7.30 -8.44
C VAL A 18 20.26 8.79 -8.75
N GLN A 19 20.85 9.19 -9.88
CA GLN A 19 20.72 10.56 -10.40
C GLN A 19 19.46 10.69 -11.26
N ASP A 20 18.80 11.85 -11.22
CA ASP A 20 17.58 12.13 -12.01
C ASP A 20 17.63 11.72 -13.49
N PRO A 21 18.72 11.98 -14.26
CA PRO A 21 18.77 11.60 -15.68
C PRO A 21 18.62 10.09 -15.93
N ILE A 22 18.87 9.24 -14.92
CA ILE A 22 18.70 7.79 -15.03
C ILE A 22 17.22 7.41 -15.17
N ILE A 23 16.32 8.13 -14.51
CA ILE A 23 14.86 7.88 -14.59
C ILE A 23 14.39 8.00 -16.03
N SER A 24 14.74 9.11 -16.70
CA SER A 24 14.38 9.33 -18.11
C SER A 24 15.07 8.35 -19.05
N LYS A 25 16.33 7.98 -18.77
CA LYS A 25 17.07 7.00 -19.58
C LYS A 25 16.43 5.59 -19.55
N LEU A 26 15.74 5.26 -18.47
CA LEU A 26 14.99 4.02 -18.30
C LEU A 26 13.54 4.13 -18.76
N SER A 27 13.11 5.27 -19.30
CA SER A 27 11.73 5.56 -19.70
C SER A 27 10.72 5.37 -18.57
N LEU A 28 11.13 5.70 -17.33
CA LEU A 28 10.27 5.65 -16.15
C LEU A 28 9.67 7.03 -15.86
N ASN A 29 8.51 7.06 -15.20
CA ASN A 29 7.88 8.28 -14.73
C ASN A 29 8.36 8.60 -13.31
N LYS A 30 8.85 9.82 -13.09
CA LYS A 30 9.34 10.23 -11.76
C LYS A 30 8.18 10.24 -10.76
N GLY A 31 8.40 9.71 -9.55
CA GLY A 31 7.41 9.76 -8.46
C GLY A 31 6.28 8.75 -8.53
N SER A 32 6.27 7.84 -9.51
CA SER A 32 5.17 6.88 -9.71
C SER A 32 5.65 5.42 -9.73
N MET A 33 4.67 4.51 -9.76
CA MET A 33 4.89 3.10 -10.05
C MET A 33 4.73 2.80 -11.54
N SER A 34 5.68 2.06 -12.10
CA SER A 34 5.63 1.51 -13.45
C SER A 34 5.75 -0.02 -13.40
N LEU A 35 4.86 -0.71 -14.09
CA LEU A 35 5.01 -2.14 -14.34
C LEU A 35 6.10 -2.37 -15.38
N ILE A 36 6.96 -3.36 -15.13
CA ILE A 36 8.05 -3.75 -16.03
C ILE A 36 8.00 -5.24 -16.33
N GLU A 37 8.65 -5.62 -17.41
CA GLU A 37 8.92 -7.02 -17.78
C GLU A 37 10.24 -7.53 -17.18
N GLU A 38 10.37 -8.85 -17.05
CA GLU A 38 11.53 -9.50 -16.42
C GLU A 38 12.87 -9.11 -17.08
N ASN A 39 12.88 -8.97 -18.41
CA ASN A 39 14.07 -8.61 -19.17
C ASN A 39 14.60 -7.20 -18.86
N GLN A 40 13.77 -6.29 -18.34
CA GLN A 40 14.16 -4.92 -17.99
C GLN A 40 14.91 -4.85 -16.64
N ILE A 41 14.76 -5.86 -15.78
CA ILE A 41 15.31 -5.86 -14.41
C ILE A 41 16.83 -5.68 -14.43
N SER A 42 17.53 -6.43 -15.28
CA SER A 42 19.00 -6.39 -15.36
C SER A 42 19.52 -5.00 -15.76
N GLN A 43 18.85 -4.33 -16.70
CA GLN A 43 19.19 -2.99 -17.14
C GLN A 43 18.98 -1.97 -16.02
N ILE A 44 17.86 -2.03 -15.29
CA ILE A 44 17.58 -1.13 -14.17
C ILE A 44 18.62 -1.31 -13.06
N ARG A 45 18.87 -2.57 -12.66
CA ARG A 45 19.82 -2.89 -11.58
C ARG A 45 21.27 -2.58 -11.93
N SER A 46 21.62 -2.41 -13.20
CA SER A 46 22.97 -1.96 -13.61
C SER A 46 23.34 -0.57 -13.08
N TYR A 47 22.34 0.24 -12.71
CA TYR A 47 22.54 1.56 -12.10
C TYR A 47 22.61 1.51 -10.56
N PHE A 48 22.34 0.36 -9.95
CA PHE A 48 22.28 0.25 -8.49
C PHE A 48 23.66 0.07 -7.91
N LYS A 49 23.94 0.77 -6.81
CA LYS A 49 25.20 0.68 -6.08
C LYS A 49 24.89 0.38 -4.62
N ASN A 50 25.30 -0.81 -4.17
CA ASN A 50 25.03 -1.32 -2.81
C ASN A 50 23.55 -1.17 -2.42
N PRO A 51 22.62 -1.77 -3.19
CA PRO A 51 21.20 -1.58 -2.93
C PRO A 51 20.80 -2.14 -1.56
N LEU A 52 19.87 -1.46 -0.91
CA LEU A 52 19.14 -2.02 0.23
C LEU A 52 18.14 -3.05 -0.33
N ILE A 53 18.17 -4.26 0.21
CA ILE A 53 17.23 -5.33 -0.14
C ILE A 53 16.41 -5.64 1.10
N THR A 54 15.09 -5.54 0.99
CA THR A 54 14.16 -5.78 2.09
C THR A 54 12.82 -6.25 1.53
N SER A 55 12.00 -6.91 2.34
CA SER A 55 10.62 -7.17 1.96
C SER A 55 9.85 -5.86 1.81
N GLY A 56 8.99 -5.79 0.80
CA GLY A 56 8.19 -4.62 0.49
C GLY A 56 6.75 -4.97 0.13
N GLY A 57 6.15 -4.13 -0.71
CA GLY A 57 4.71 -4.15 -1.02
C GLY A 57 3.91 -3.28 -0.06
N SER A 58 2.98 -2.47 -0.60
CA SER A 58 2.39 -1.35 0.16
C SER A 58 1.56 -1.82 1.37
N VAL A 59 0.71 -2.84 1.16
CA VAL A 59 -0.05 -3.47 2.23
C VAL A 59 0.88 -4.17 3.22
N CYS A 60 1.95 -4.82 2.74
CA CYS A 60 2.90 -5.51 3.61
C CYS A 60 3.61 -4.52 4.54
N ASN A 61 4.07 -3.38 4.02
CA ASN A 61 4.68 -2.33 4.82
C ASN A 61 3.71 -1.77 5.88
N THR A 62 2.45 -1.55 5.49
CA THR A 62 1.39 -1.11 6.42
C THR A 62 1.19 -2.11 7.55
N ILE A 63 1.07 -3.40 7.23
CA ILE A 63 0.91 -4.48 8.21
C ILE A 63 2.13 -4.60 9.10
N HIS A 64 3.33 -4.43 8.55
CA HIS A 64 4.56 -4.52 9.30
C HIS A 64 4.69 -3.41 10.34
N GLU A 65 4.33 -2.16 9.99
CA GLU A 65 4.34 -1.08 10.97
C GLU A 65 3.24 -1.27 12.02
N LEU A 66 2.03 -1.63 11.58
CA LEU A 66 0.89 -1.86 12.47
C LEU A 66 1.12 -3.02 13.46
N ASN A 67 1.96 -4.00 13.12
CA ASN A 67 2.31 -5.12 14.02
C ASN A 67 3.06 -4.67 15.29
N ASN A 68 3.50 -3.41 15.35
CA ASN A 68 4.12 -2.83 16.54
C ASN A 68 3.11 -2.15 17.47
N SER A 69 1.83 -2.19 17.12
CA SER A 69 0.73 -1.82 17.99
C SER A 69 0.31 -3.01 18.85
N LYS A 70 -0.76 -2.85 19.63
CA LYS A 70 -1.39 -3.95 20.38
C LYS A 70 -2.33 -4.83 19.53
N HIS A 71 -2.50 -4.54 18.24
CA HIS A 71 -3.36 -5.30 17.34
C HIS A 71 -2.60 -6.48 16.73
N GLU A 72 -3.31 -7.57 16.42
CA GLU A 72 -2.72 -8.72 15.74
C GLU A 72 -2.75 -8.48 14.23
N ALA A 73 -1.57 -8.35 13.61
CA ALA A 73 -1.44 -8.08 12.19
C ALA A 73 -1.05 -9.36 11.43
N LEU A 74 -1.73 -9.61 10.31
CA LEU A 74 -1.53 -10.77 9.46
C LEU A 74 -1.35 -10.32 8.01
N PHE A 75 -0.65 -11.12 7.22
CA PHE A 75 -0.46 -10.82 5.79
C PHE A 75 -0.82 -12.00 4.91
N PHE A 76 -1.49 -11.72 3.79
CA PHE A 76 -1.81 -12.64 2.73
C PHE A 76 -1.26 -12.11 1.40
N GLY A 77 -0.46 -12.93 0.73
CA GLY A 77 0.03 -12.67 -0.62
C GLY A 77 0.39 -13.97 -1.31
N LYS A 78 1.02 -13.89 -2.47
CA LYS A 78 1.46 -15.07 -3.23
C LYS A 78 2.96 -14.98 -3.52
N LEU A 79 3.69 -16.03 -3.19
CA LEU A 79 5.14 -16.13 -3.29
C LEU A 79 5.55 -17.42 -3.98
N ASN A 80 6.68 -17.39 -4.68
CA ASN A 80 7.29 -18.59 -5.24
C ASN A 80 8.20 -19.23 -4.17
N ASP A 81 8.43 -20.54 -4.26
CA ASP A 81 9.50 -21.22 -3.53
C ASP A 81 10.86 -20.96 -4.20
N ASP A 82 11.30 -19.70 -4.08
CA ASP A 82 12.60 -19.18 -4.51
C ASP A 82 13.25 -18.34 -3.39
N ASP A 83 14.45 -17.80 -3.64
CA ASP A 83 15.23 -17.12 -2.62
C ASP A 83 14.54 -15.84 -2.11
N TYR A 84 13.85 -15.11 -2.98
CA TYR A 84 13.06 -13.94 -2.59
C TYR A 84 11.82 -14.32 -1.79
N GLY A 85 11.10 -15.38 -2.17
CA GLY A 85 9.95 -15.85 -1.41
C GLY A 85 10.34 -16.35 -0.02
N LYS A 86 11.46 -17.08 0.08
CA LYS A 86 12.03 -17.52 1.37
C LYS A 86 12.47 -16.35 2.24
N ALA A 87 13.15 -15.36 1.65
CA ALA A 87 13.56 -14.15 2.36
C ALA A 87 12.35 -13.37 2.89
N PHE A 88 11.29 -13.23 2.07
CA PHE A 88 10.06 -12.54 2.47
C PHE A 88 9.38 -13.24 3.66
N VAL A 89 9.25 -14.56 3.60
CA VAL A 89 8.63 -15.34 4.70
C VAL A 89 9.47 -15.24 5.96
N LYS A 90 10.80 -15.34 5.86
CA LYS A 90 11.71 -15.20 7.00
C LYS A 90 11.57 -13.83 7.68
N ASP A 91 11.47 -12.77 6.89
CA ASP A 91 11.23 -11.42 7.39
C ASP A 91 9.88 -11.29 8.13
N MET A 92 8.80 -11.89 7.61
CA MET A 92 7.52 -11.95 8.34
C MET A 92 7.63 -12.71 9.66
N GLU A 93 8.34 -13.85 9.66
CA GLU A 93 8.58 -14.67 10.86
C GLU A 93 9.38 -13.91 11.93
N GLU A 94 10.45 -13.21 11.52
CA GLU A 94 11.27 -12.36 12.41
C GLU A 94 10.46 -11.21 13.02
N ALA A 95 9.50 -10.67 12.26
CA ALA A 95 8.57 -9.64 12.73
C ALA A 95 7.43 -10.21 13.59
N ASN A 96 7.29 -11.53 13.75
CA ASN A 96 6.14 -12.20 14.35
C ASN A 96 4.80 -11.93 13.64
N ILE A 97 4.82 -11.77 12.32
CA ILE A 97 3.65 -11.60 11.47
C ILE A 97 3.32 -12.94 10.83
N SER A 98 2.09 -13.43 11.03
CA SER A 98 1.69 -14.68 10.38
C SER A 98 1.42 -14.47 8.89
N PHE A 99 2.17 -15.17 8.05
CA PHE A 99 1.92 -15.26 6.61
C PHE A 99 0.85 -16.31 6.31
N LEU A 100 -0.34 -15.88 5.88
CA LEU A 100 -1.48 -16.74 5.56
C LEU A 100 -1.64 -17.02 4.05
N GLY A 101 -0.71 -16.47 3.25
CA GLY A 101 -0.75 -16.53 1.81
C GLY A 101 -0.34 -17.87 1.19
N VAL A 102 -0.19 -17.86 -0.12
CA VAL A 102 0.22 -19.04 -0.91
C VAL A 102 1.73 -19.04 -1.11
N LYS A 103 2.34 -20.20 -0.89
CA LYS A 103 3.74 -20.49 -1.19
C LYS A 103 3.78 -21.74 -2.04
N GLU A 104 4.24 -21.62 -3.28
CA GLU A 104 4.28 -22.76 -4.21
C GLU A 104 5.47 -22.66 -5.15
N LYS A 105 5.93 -23.80 -5.67
CA LYS A 105 6.92 -23.81 -6.73
C LYS A 105 6.24 -23.46 -8.05
N ASN A 106 6.70 -22.40 -8.71
CA ASN A 106 6.16 -21.89 -9.97
C ASN A 106 7.29 -21.47 -10.93
N SER A 107 6.97 -21.34 -12.22
CA SER A 107 7.88 -20.81 -13.23
C SER A 107 8.07 -19.29 -13.11
N LEU A 108 7.06 -18.56 -12.65
CA LEU A 108 7.19 -17.13 -12.36
C LEU A 108 7.90 -16.93 -11.02
N PRO A 109 8.92 -16.06 -10.93
CA PRO A 109 9.61 -15.81 -9.67
C PRO A 109 8.75 -14.96 -8.73
N THR A 110 9.14 -14.90 -7.46
CA THR A 110 8.64 -13.90 -6.52
C THR A 110 8.87 -12.50 -7.07
N GLY A 111 7.85 -11.64 -6.98
CA GLY A 111 7.92 -10.30 -7.52
C GLY A 111 8.93 -9.41 -6.80
N CYS A 112 9.39 -8.38 -7.49
CA CYS A 112 10.32 -7.40 -6.93
C CYS A 112 9.98 -5.98 -7.38
N CYS A 113 10.22 -5.02 -6.49
CA CYS A 113 10.13 -3.60 -6.78
C CYS A 113 11.54 -3.01 -6.83
N ASN A 114 11.95 -2.49 -7.98
CA ASN A 114 13.24 -1.82 -8.12
C ASN A 114 13.00 -0.33 -7.89
N ILE A 115 13.45 0.19 -6.75
CA ILE A 115 13.14 1.54 -6.29
C ILE A 115 14.35 2.45 -6.51
N LEU A 116 14.13 3.50 -7.29
CA LEU A 116 15.10 4.51 -7.66
C LEU A 116 14.81 5.77 -6.86
N VAL A 117 15.69 6.10 -5.91
CA VAL A 117 15.54 7.28 -5.05
C VAL A 117 16.45 8.41 -5.55
N THR A 118 15.87 9.54 -5.92
CA THR A 118 16.62 10.74 -6.38
C THR A 118 17.07 11.61 -5.21
N GLU A 119 17.90 12.62 -5.48
CA GLU A 119 18.52 13.46 -4.43
C GLU A 119 17.49 14.25 -3.61
N ASP A 120 16.36 14.60 -4.20
CA ASP A 120 15.21 15.22 -3.54
C ASP A 120 14.40 14.26 -2.66
N GLY A 121 14.81 13.00 -2.56
CA GLY A 121 14.15 11.96 -1.77
C GLY A 121 12.91 11.36 -2.44
N GLU A 122 12.53 11.82 -3.64
CA GLU A 122 11.42 11.24 -4.38
C GLU A 122 11.78 9.83 -4.86
N ARG A 123 10.80 8.92 -4.82
CA ARG A 123 10.98 7.54 -5.30
C ARG A 123 10.27 7.27 -6.60
N THR A 124 10.94 6.54 -7.49
CA THR A 124 10.34 5.94 -8.69
C THR A 124 10.42 4.42 -8.58
N MET A 125 9.28 3.75 -8.80
CA MET A 125 9.17 2.30 -8.63
C MET A 125 9.05 1.62 -9.98
N ALA A 126 9.92 0.63 -10.24
CA ALA A 126 9.85 -0.24 -11.41
C ALA A 126 9.59 -1.68 -10.94
N THR A 127 8.31 -2.07 -11.00
CA THR A 127 7.79 -3.28 -10.35
C THR A 127 7.60 -4.41 -11.34
N TYR A 128 8.27 -5.53 -11.09
CA TYR A 128 7.97 -6.80 -11.73
C TYR A 128 7.14 -7.64 -10.75
N ILE A 129 5.87 -7.88 -11.07
CA ILE A 129 4.93 -8.52 -10.14
C ILE A 129 5.20 -10.03 -9.97
N GLY A 130 5.76 -10.69 -10.99
CA GLY A 130 6.04 -12.13 -10.96
C GLY A 130 4.81 -12.97 -10.61
N ILE A 131 4.99 -13.97 -9.74
CA ILE A 131 3.92 -14.87 -9.28
C ILE A 131 2.77 -14.14 -8.55
N GLY A 132 2.99 -12.92 -8.05
CA GLY A 132 1.93 -12.11 -7.43
C GLY A 132 0.74 -11.87 -8.37
N SER A 133 0.98 -11.86 -9.69
CA SER A 133 -0.03 -11.70 -10.74
C SER A 133 -0.95 -12.93 -10.86
N GLN A 134 -0.56 -14.05 -10.24
CA GLN A 134 -1.28 -15.31 -10.23
C GLN A 134 -2.12 -15.50 -8.97
N LEU A 135 -2.25 -14.48 -8.11
CA LEU A 135 -3.17 -14.54 -6.98
C LEU A 135 -4.60 -14.66 -7.52
N SER A 136 -5.27 -15.76 -7.17
CA SER A 136 -6.57 -16.11 -7.76
C SER A 136 -7.71 -16.14 -6.74
N PRO A 137 -8.98 -16.12 -7.19
CA PRO A 137 -10.12 -16.34 -6.31
C PRO A 137 -10.06 -17.67 -5.56
N GLU A 138 -9.44 -18.70 -6.16
CA GLU A 138 -9.28 -20.00 -5.53
C GLU A 138 -8.37 -19.92 -4.31
N ASP A 139 -7.36 -19.05 -4.30
CA ASP A 139 -6.45 -18.84 -3.17
C ASP A 139 -7.18 -18.21 -1.96
N ILE A 140 -8.20 -17.39 -2.22
CA ILE A 140 -9.00 -16.72 -1.19
C ILE A 140 -10.00 -17.71 -0.57
N LYS A 141 -9.62 -18.35 0.53
CA LYS A 141 -10.48 -19.28 1.28
C LYS A 141 -11.20 -18.56 2.42
N GLU A 142 -12.49 -18.85 2.59
CA GLU A 142 -13.32 -18.26 3.66
C GLU A 142 -12.70 -18.44 5.06
N LYS A 143 -12.12 -19.62 5.34
CA LYS A 143 -11.45 -19.91 6.60
C LYS A 143 -10.30 -18.96 6.96
N THR A 144 -9.68 -18.31 5.97
CA THR A 144 -8.60 -17.33 6.19
C THR A 144 -9.10 -16.09 6.93
N PHE A 145 -10.40 -15.81 6.82
CA PHE A 145 -11.06 -14.65 7.43
C PHE A 145 -11.69 -14.97 8.80
N ASN A 146 -11.50 -16.17 9.33
CA ASN A 146 -12.02 -16.53 10.64
C ASN A 146 -11.43 -15.62 11.72
N ASN A 147 -12.32 -14.99 12.50
CA ASN A 147 -11.97 -14.03 13.55
C ASN A 147 -11.18 -12.80 13.06
N ILE A 148 -11.24 -12.46 11.76
CA ILE A 148 -10.69 -11.21 11.23
C ILE A 148 -11.73 -10.10 11.42
N ASN A 149 -11.31 -8.99 12.03
CA ASN A 149 -12.18 -7.84 12.26
C ASN A 149 -12.08 -6.82 11.12
N HIS A 150 -10.89 -6.70 10.54
CA HIS A 150 -10.55 -5.68 9.57
C HIS A 150 -9.68 -6.26 8.47
N VAL A 151 -9.95 -5.90 7.22
CA VAL A 151 -9.12 -6.29 6.07
C VAL A 151 -8.62 -5.03 5.37
N TYR A 152 -7.33 -4.98 5.04
CA TYR A 152 -6.73 -3.88 4.30
C TYR A 152 -6.15 -4.39 2.99
N ILE A 153 -6.56 -3.81 1.86
CA ILE A 153 -6.15 -4.22 0.51
C ILE A 153 -5.69 -3.02 -0.34
N GLU A 154 -5.02 -3.31 -1.45
CA GLU A 154 -4.48 -2.30 -2.37
C GLU A 154 -5.05 -2.43 -3.79
N ALA A 155 -5.17 -1.28 -4.47
CA ALA A 155 -5.57 -1.18 -5.87
C ALA A 155 -4.54 -1.79 -6.85
N TYR A 156 -3.27 -1.96 -6.48
CA TYR A 156 -2.29 -2.62 -7.34
C TYR A 156 -2.71 -4.03 -7.78
N LEU A 157 -3.46 -4.75 -6.95
CA LEU A 157 -4.04 -6.04 -7.31
C LEU A 157 -5.18 -5.94 -8.36
N TRP A 158 -5.57 -4.73 -8.78
CA TRP A 158 -6.59 -4.52 -9.82
C TRP A 158 -6.02 -4.58 -11.25
N ASP A 159 -4.70 -4.44 -11.41
CA ASP A 159 -4.04 -4.34 -12.73
C ASP A 159 -4.01 -5.65 -13.52
N HIS A 160 -4.31 -6.80 -12.89
CA HIS A 160 -4.47 -8.09 -13.58
C HIS A 160 -5.86 -8.68 -13.38
N ASN A 161 -6.44 -9.27 -14.44
CA ASN A 161 -7.79 -9.83 -14.39
C ASN A 161 -7.96 -10.94 -13.34
N LEU A 162 -6.92 -11.72 -13.05
CA LEU A 162 -7.00 -12.82 -12.09
C LEU A 162 -7.02 -12.29 -10.65
N THR A 163 -6.11 -11.37 -10.32
CA THR A 163 -6.01 -10.72 -9.02
C THR A 163 -7.22 -9.84 -8.74
N LYS A 164 -7.78 -9.18 -9.77
CA LYS A 164 -9.05 -8.46 -9.71
C LYS A 164 -10.19 -9.34 -9.22
N LYS A 165 -10.36 -10.53 -9.80
CA LYS A 165 -11.38 -11.50 -9.35
C LYS A 165 -11.14 -11.96 -7.91
N ALA A 166 -9.88 -12.04 -7.48
CA ALA A 166 -9.55 -12.34 -6.09
C ALA A 166 -10.05 -11.23 -5.15
N LEU A 167 -9.85 -9.95 -5.51
CA LEU A 167 -10.37 -8.81 -4.76
C LEU A 167 -11.90 -8.73 -4.77
N GLU A 168 -12.55 -9.04 -5.89
CA GLU A 168 -14.00 -9.15 -5.96
C GLU A 168 -14.53 -10.17 -4.95
N LYS A 169 -13.86 -11.33 -4.83
CA LYS A 169 -14.19 -12.34 -3.82
C LYS A 169 -13.96 -11.86 -2.40
N VAL A 170 -12.90 -11.10 -2.13
CA VAL A 170 -12.68 -10.45 -0.82
C VAL A 170 -13.85 -9.52 -0.47
N GLY A 171 -14.32 -8.71 -1.43
CA GLY A 171 -15.47 -7.82 -1.24
C GLY A 171 -16.81 -8.56 -1.03
N GLN A 172 -16.98 -9.75 -1.61
CA GLN A 172 -18.14 -10.60 -1.30
C GLN A 172 -18.04 -11.18 0.12
N LEU A 173 -16.84 -11.59 0.52
CA LEU A 173 -16.59 -12.13 1.86
C LEU A 173 -16.73 -11.06 2.96
N SER A 174 -16.39 -9.79 2.69
CA SER A 174 -16.57 -8.71 3.67
C SER A 174 -18.02 -8.58 4.13
N LYS A 175 -18.96 -8.66 3.18
CA LYS A 175 -20.40 -8.66 3.46
C LYS A 175 -20.87 -9.93 4.16
N LYS A 176 -20.39 -11.09 3.70
CA LYS A 176 -20.80 -12.39 4.22
C LYS A 176 -20.34 -12.59 5.68
N LEU A 177 -19.11 -12.18 5.98
CA LEU A 177 -18.44 -12.41 7.26
C LEU A 177 -18.44 -11.17 8.17
N ASN A 178 -18.95 -10.04 7.66
CA ASN A 178 -19.12 -8.79 8.40
C ASN A 178 -17.82 -8.24 9.02
N PHE A 179 -16.74 -8.21 8.23
CA PHE A 179 -15.51 -7.48 8.57
C PHE A 179 -15.46 -6.14 7.84
N GLU A 180 -14.83 -5.13 8.47
CA GLU A 180 -14.62 -3.83 7.82
C GLU A 180 -13.53 -3.93 6.75
N LEU A 181 -13.80 -3.42 5.55
CA LEU A 181 -12.87 -3.47 4.42
C LEU A 181 -12.28 -2.09 4.15
N SER A 182 -10.96 -1.98 4.29
CA SER A 182 -10.18 -0.82 3.89
C SER A 182 -9.43 -1.03 2.57
N PHE A 183 -9.32 0.02 1.78
CA PHE A 183 -8.75 -0.02 0.43
C PHE A 183 -7.83 1.17 0.17
N SER A 184 -6.59 0.92 -0.24
CA SER A 184 -5.68 1.95 -0.74
C SER A 184 -5.81 2.13 -2.25
N LEU A 185 -5.97 3.38 -2.72
CA LEU A 185 -5.93 3.71 -4.15
C LEU A 185 -4.54 3.52 -4.79
N SER A 186 -3.50 3.38 -3.96
CA SER A 186 -2.14 2.92 -4.30
C SER A 186 -1.30 3.84 -5.19
N ASP A 187 -1.79 4.22 -6.38
CA ASP A 187 -1.06 5.04 -7.34
C ASP A 187 -2.02 5.73 -8.34
N PRO A 188 -1.78 7.00 -8.72
CA PRO A 188 -2.64 7.72 -9.66
C PRO A 188 -2.85 7.00 -10.99
N PHE A 189 -1.82 6.35 -11.56
CA PHE A 189 -1.94 5.64 -12.82
C PHE A 189 -2.74 4.34 -12.67
N CYS A 190 -2.68 3.68 -11.50
CA CYS A 190 -3.57 2.55 -11.21
C CYS A 190 -5.04 2.99 -11.20
N VAL A 191 -5.31 4.15 -10.60
CA VAL A 191 -6.64 4.77 -10.59
C VAL A 191 -7.09 5.11 -12.02
N VAL A 192 -6.26 5.79 -12.82
CA VAL A 192 -6.60 6.18 -14.20
C VAL A 192 -6.99 4.96 -15.04
N ARG A 193 -6.21 3.87 -14.98
CA ARG A 193 -6.46 2.65 -15.76
C ARG A 193 -7.79 1.97 -15.42
N ASN A 194 -8.19 2.01 -14.15
CA ASN A 194 -9.26 1.16 -13.62
C ASN A 194 -10.43 1.96 -12.99
N ARG A 195 -10.49 3.27 -13.19
CA ARG A 195 -11.34 4.20 -12.43
C ARG A 195 -12.79 3.74 -12.28
N THR A 196 -13.46 3.43 -13.38
CA THR A 196 -14.89 3.06 -13.37
C THR A 196 -15.14 1.80 -12.54
N GLU A 197 -14.29 0.79 -12.71
CA GLU A 197 -14.40 -0.47 -11.96
C GLU A 197 -14.06 -0.27 -10.47
N LEU A 198 -13.05 0.54 -10.16
CA LEU A 198 -12.70 0.90 -8.78
C LEU A 198 -13.85 1.65 -8.10
N GLN A 199 -14.51 2.58 -8.78
CA GLN A 199 -15.69 3.28 -8.26
C GLN A 199 -16.82 2.31 -7.92
N GLU A 200 -17.10 1.36 -8.81
CA GLU A 200 -18.12 0.34 -8.58
C GLU A 200 -17.75 -0.57 -7.40
N TYR A 201 -16.50 -1.05 -7.35
CA TYR A 201 -16.02 -1.90 -6.27
C TYR A 201 -16.06 -1.20 -4.91
N ILE A 202 -15.54 0.03 -4.84
CA ILE A 202 -15.49 0.84 -3.62
C ILE A 202 -16.90 1.12 -3.11
N THR A 203 -17.79 1.58 -4.00
CA THR A 203 -19.18 1.87 -3.64
C THR A 203 -19.86 0.64 -3.04
N LYS A 204 -19.64 -0.53 -3.65
CA LYS A 204 -20.30 -1.77 -3.25
C LYS A 204 -19.71 -2.41 -2.00
N ASN A 205 -18.39 -2.38 -1.80
CA ASN A 205 -17.72 -3.32 -0.89
C ASN A 205 -16.83 -2.68 0.18
N VAL A 206 -16.35 -1.46 -0.04
CA VAL A 206 -15.32 -0.84 0.80
C VAL A 206 -15.94 0.14 1.80
N ASP A 207 -15.41 0.18 3.01
CA ASP A 207 -15.88 1.05 4.09
C ASP A 207 -14.98 2.27 4.31
N LEU A 208 -13.65 2.06 4.22
CA LEU A 208 -12.62 3.07 4.47
C LEU A 208 -11.58 3.09 3.34
N ILE A 209 -11.39 4.24 2.71
CA ILE A 209 -10.51 4.40 1.55
C ILE A 209 -9.31 5.24 1.96
N PHE A 210 -8.12 4.80 1.60
CA PHE A 210 -6.87 5.56 1.72
C PHE A 210 -6.43 6.05 0.35
N CYS A 211 -6.00 7.30 0.27
CA CYS A 211 -5.44 7.88 -0.93
C CYS A 211 -4.47 9.02 -0.61
N ASN A 212 -3.67 9.44 -1.59
CA ASN A 212 -3.07 10.77 -1.59
C ASN A 212 -3.88 11.75 -2.45
N PHE A 213 -3.46 13.02 -2.44
CA PHE A 213 -4.14 14.06 -3.19
C PHE A 213 -4.19 13.79 -4.71
N GLU A 214 -3.10 13.34 -5.33
CA GLU A 214 -3.09 13.05 -6.77
C GLU A 214 -3.97 11.85 -7.13
N GLU A 215 -3.95 10.79 -6.33
CA GLU A 215 -4.87 9.65 -6.47
C GLU A 215 -6.33 10.08 -6.34
N ALA A 216 -6.63 10.99 -5.41
CA ALA A 216 -7.97 11.54 -5.24
C ALA A 216 -8.38 12.36 -6.46
N LYS A 217 -7.51 13.21 -7.01
CA LYS A 217 -7.79 13.98 -8.23
C LYS A 217 -8.16 13.07 -9.39
N GLU A 218 -7.39 12.00 -9.62
CA GLU A 218 -7.69 11.04 -10.68
C GLU A 218 -8.97 10.26 -10.41
N PHE A 219 -9.22 9.88 -9.15
CA PHE A 219 -10.40 9.10 -8.78
C PHE A 219 -11.69 9.93 -8.93
N THR A 220 -11.68 11.17 -8.48
CA THR A 220 -12.85 12.06 -8.54
C THR A 220 -12.97 12.78 -9.88
N GLN A 221 -11.88 12.87 -10.66
CA GLN A 221 -11.73 13.75 -11.83
C GLN A 221 -11.97 15.21 -11.43
N SER A 222 -11.23 15.66 -10.42
CA SER A 222 -11.35 17.01 -9.86
C SER A 222 -9.97 17.56 -9.51
N GLU A 223 -9.74 18.85 -9.74
CA GLU A 223 -8.41 19.46 -9.54
C GLU A 223 -8.22 20.08 -8.15
N ASN A 224 -9.30 20.29 -7.40
CA ASN A 224 -9.27 21.04 -6.14
C ASN A 224 -9.95 20.29 -4.99
N MET A 225 -9.50 20.61 -3.78
CA MET A 225 -9.98 20.00 -2.53
C MET A 225 -11.50 20.11 -2.33
N ASN A 226 -12.12 21.22 -2.74
CA ASN A 226 -13.56 21.42 -2.53
C ASN A 226 -14.39 20.44 -3.37
N ASP A 227 -14.02 20.23 -4.63
CA ASP A 227 -14.74 19.32 -5.52
C ASP A 227 -14.46 17.86 -5.18
N ILE A 228 -13.23 17.53 -4.74
CA ILE A 228 -12.90 16.22 -4.15
C ILE A 228 -13.78 15.95 -2.92
N ALA A 229 -13.88 16.91 -1.99
CA ALA A 229 -14.69 16.77 -0.78
C ALA A 229 -16.17 16.54 -1.08
N LYS A 230 -16.75 17.28 -2.04
CA LYS A 230 -18.13 17.06 -2.51
C LYS A 230 -18.31 15.66 -3.09
N TYR A 231 -17.38 15.23 -3.95
CA TYR A 231 -17.43 13.90 -4.56
C TYR A 231 -17.40 12.79 -3.50
N PHE A 232 -16.50 12.89 -2.52
CA PHE A 232 -16.43 11.96 -1.40
C PHE A 232 -17.71 11.95 -0.55
N GLY A 233 -18.29 13.12 -0.28
CA GLY A 233 -19.58 13.25 0.41
C GLY A 233 -20.72 12.52 -0.31
N HIS A 234 -20.75 12.59 -1.65
CA HIS A 234 -21.75 11.88 -2.47
C HIS A 234 -21.60 10.35 -2.42
N LEU A 235 -20.38 9.83 -2.34
CA LEU A 235 -20.13 8.40 -2.20
C LEU A 235 -20.55 7.83 -0.84
N LYS A 236 -20.69 8.69 0.19
CA LYS A 236 -21.06 8.29 1.56
C LYS A 236 -20.14 7.20 2.13
N LYS A 237 -18.85 7.26 1.79
CA LYS A 237 -17.78 6.41 2.32
C LYS A 237 -16.83 7.23 3.19
N LYS A 238 -16.01 6.54 3.98
CA LYS A 238 -14.95 7.18 4.76
C LYS A 238 -13.71 7.28 3.87
N PHE A 239 -13.17 8.49 3.70
CA PHE A 239 -11.89 8.68 2.99
C PHE A 239 -10.86 9.24 3.95
N VAL A 240 -9.64 8.74 3.84
CA VAL A 240 -8.44 9.28 4.48
C VAL A 240 -7.48 9.67 3.36
N MET A 241 -7.20 10.95 3.25
CA MET A 241 -6.40 11.51 2.17
C MET A 241 -5.15 12.18 2.72
N THR A 242 -3.99 11.77 2.25
CA THR A 242 -2.71 12.42 2.54
C THR A 242 -2.39 13.52 1.52
N CYS A 243 -1.81 14.62 1.98
CA CYS A 243 -1.50 15.82 1.19
C CYS A 243 -0.04 16.25 1.40
N GLY A 244 0.87 15.29 1.55
CA GLY A 244 2.30 15.55 1.76
C GLY A 244 2.57 16.50 2.93
N GLY A 245 3.25 17.62 2.66
CA GLY A 245 3.58 18.62 3.68
C GLY A 245 2.38 19.33 4.31
N GLU A 246 1.19 19.24 3.72
CA GLU A 246 -0.04 19.80 4.31
C GLU A 246 -0.66 18.90 5.38
N GLY A 247 -0.22 17.64 5.50
CA GLY A 247 -0.77 16.66 6.43
C GLY A 247 -1.81 15.77 5.79
N ALA A 248 -2.93 15.56 6.48
CA ALA A 248 -3.95 14.62 6.04
C ALA A 248 -5.37 15.05 6.43
N TYR A 249 -6.33 14.56 5.65
CA TYR A 249 -7.74 14.84 5.78
C TYR A 249 -8.53 13.55 5.96
N TYR A 250 -9.60 13.63 6.74
CA TYR A 250 -10.63 12.61 6.83
C TYR A 250 -11.95 13.17 6.35
N PHE A 251 -12.65 12.42 5.51
CA PHE A 251 -13.98 12.76 4.97
C PHE A 251 -14.97 11.68 5.34
N ASN A 252 -16.15 12.08 5.82
CA ASN A 252 -17.30 11.20 6.02
C ASN A 252 -18.59 12.02 5.97
N LEU A 253 -19.44 11.78 4.97
CA LEU A 253 -20.61 12.61 4.67
C LEU A 253 -20.20 14.08 4.55
N ASP A 254 -20.78 14.97 5.36
CA ASP A 254 -20.48 16.40 5.38
C ASP A 254 -19.31 16.77 6.34
N LYS A 255 -18.73 15.78 7.02
CA LYS A 255 -17.66 15.99 7.99
C LYS A 255 -16.29 15.92 7.30
N VAL A 256 -15.52 17.00 7.47
CA VAL A 256 -14.10 17.06 7.09
C VAL A 256 -13.27 17.35 8.34
N ILE A 257 -12.23 16.55 8.58
CA ILE A 257 -11.26 16.77 9.66
C ILE A 257 -9.87 16.85 9.03
N HIS A 258 -9.07 17.83 9.43
CA HIS A 258 -7.70 18.01 8.96
C HIS A 258 -6.73 17.96 10.14
N GLU A 259 -5.59 17.31 9.93
CA GLU A 259 -4.42 17.42 10.80
C GLU A 259 -3.17 17.72 9.98
N SER A 260 -2.42 18.72 10.41
CA SER A 260 -1.19 19.15 9.72
C SER A 260 -0.06 18.12 9.87
N ALA A 261 0.79 18.03 8.84
CA ALA A 261 2.00 17.22 8.90
C ALA A 261 2.98 17.76 9.94
N LEU A 262 3.81 16.86 10.49
CA LEU A 262 4.99 17.28 11.24
C LEU A 262 6.04 17.86 10.29
N LYS A 263 6.70 18.94 10.71
CA LYS A 263 7.83 19.50 9.95
C LYS A 263 9.04 18.60 10.11
N VAL A 264 9.47 18.01 9.00
CA VAL A 264 10.68 17.20 8.91
C VAL A 264 11.81 18.03 8.30
N LYS A 265 13.01 17.98 8.90
CA LYS A 265 14.16 18.77 8.44
C LYS A 265 14.84 18.17 7.20
N ASN A 266 14.84 16.85 7.08
CA ASN A 266 15.55 16.14 6.03
C ASN A 266 14.69 14.97 5.52
N VAL A 267 14.12 15.13 4.33
CA VAL A 267 13.44 14.04 3.62
C VAL A 267 14.51 13.25 2.87
N VAL A 268 14.67 11.98 3.22
CA VAL A 268 15.72 11.11 2.68
C VAL A 268 15.16 10.20 1.58
N ASP A 269 13.95 9.69 1.76
CA ASP A 269 13.28 8.74 0.88
C ASP A 269 11.78 8.75 1.21
N THR A 270 10.92 9.10 0.25
CA THR A 270 9.46 9.12 0.47
C THR A 270 8.82 7.73 0.40
N THR A 271 9.59 6.66 0.18
CA THR A 271 9.08 5.29 0.07
C THR A 271 8.44 4.86 1.38
N GLY A 272 7.22 4.32 1.31
CA GLY A 272 6.47 3.85 2.48
C GLY A 272 5.78 4.97 3.29
N ALA A 273 5.86 6.24 2.90
CA ALA A 273 5.21 7.33 3.64
C ALA A 273 3.70 7.11 3.83
N GLY A 274 2.99 6.77 2.73
CA GLY A 274 1.56 6.44 2.77
C GLY A 274 1.25 5.16 3.54
N ASP A 275 2.12 4.14 3.43
CA ASP A 275 1.95 2.85 4.11
C ASP A 275 2.04 3.01 5.63
N ASN A 276 3.06 3.73 6.10
CA ASN A 276 3.25 4.01 7.52
C ASN A 276 2.21 4.99 8.05
N PHE A 277 1.75 5.94 7.21
CA PHE A 277 0.58 6.76 7.54
C PHE A 277 -0.66 5.89 7.77
N ALA A 278 -0.97 4.98 6.85
CA ALA A 278 -2.12 4.07 6.97
C ALA A 278 -2.00 3.21 8.23
N ALA A 279 -0.81 2.70 8.55
CA ALA A 279 -0.56 1.94 9.76
C ALA A 279 -0.84 2.76 11.02
N GLY A 280 -0.29 3.97 11.13
CA GLY A 280 -0.52 4.86 12.28
C GLY A 280 -1.98 5.30 12.41
N PHE A 281 -2.66 5.56 11.30
CA PHE A 281 -4.08 5.84 11.30
C PHE A 281 -4.89 4.64 11.81
N LEU A 282 -4.63 3.45 11.25
CA LEU A 282 -5.34 2.22 11.58
C LEU A 282 -5.12 1.80 13.04
N GLU A 283 -3.93 2.01 13.59
CA GLU A 283 -3.63 1.76 15.01
C GLU A 283 -4.64 2.45 15.94
N VAL A 284 -4.88 3.75 15.74
CA VAL A 284 -5.83 4.51 16.58
C VAL A 284 -7.28 4.20 16.19
N TYR A 285 -7.53 4.02 14.89
CA TYR A 285 -8.88 3.78 14.37
C TYR A 285 -9.47 2.44 14.84
N LEU A 286 -8.66 1.39 14.86
CA LEU A 286 -9.06 0.05 15.33
C LEU A 286 -9.34 0.00 16.83
N ASP A 287 -8.76 0.93 17.58
CA ASP A 287 -9.03 1.12 19.00
C ASP A 287 -10.32 1.88 19.26
N ASN A 288 -10.48 3.01 18.58
CA ASN A 288 -11.68 3.83 18.66
C ASN A 288 -11.86 4.61 17.36
N SER A 289 -12.75 4.12 16.51
CA SER A 289 -13.07 4.72 15.21
C SER A 289 -13.69 6.12 15.29
N SER A 290 -14.03 6.60 16.49
CA SER A 290 -14.46 7.99 16.71
C SER A 290 -13.29 8.97 16.88
N ASN A 291 -12.08 8.50 17.24
CA ASN A 291 -10.92 9.34 17.52
C ASN A 291 -10.09 9.69 16.26
N ILE A 292 -10.78 10.16 15.23
CA ILE A 292 -10.20 10.42 13.90
C ILE A 292 -9.07 11.46 13.95
N LYS A 293 -9.18 12.48 14.80
CA LYS A 293 -8.16 13.52 14.94
C LYS A 293 -6.82 12.92 15.38
N GLU A 294 -6.84 12.08 16.41
CA GLU A 294 -5.63 11.40 16.87
C GLU A 294 -5.15 10.36 15.86
N ALA A 295 -6.05 9.70 15.12
CA ALA A 295 -5.67 8.77 14.05
C ALA A 295 -4.90 9.47 12.92
N LEU A 296 -5.39 10.62 12.43
CA LEU A 296 -4.69 11.43 11.43
C LEU A 296 -3.32 11.88 11.94
N LYS A 297 -3.26 12.35 13.20
CA LYS A 297 -2.01 12.76 13.84
C LYS A 297 -1.02 11.60 13.97
N ASN A 298 -1.45 10.42 14.41
CA ASN A 298 -0.57 9.26 14.51
C ASN A 298 -0.08 8.81 13.14
N GLY A 299 -0.94 8.79 12.12
CA GLY A 299 -0.53 8.56 10.73
C GLY A 299 0.54 9.56 10.27
N ASN A 300 0.34 10.86 10.50
CA ASN A 300 1.32 11.90 10.16
C ASN A 300 2.66 11.67 10.90
N ASN A 301 2.64 11.24 12.16
CA ASN A 301 3.84 10.95 12.93
C ASN A 301 4.65 9.80 12.30
N LYS A 302 3.97 8.69 11.95
CA LYS A 302 4.61 7.52 11.34
C LYS A 302 5.16 7.82 9.94
N ALA A 303 4.42 8.60 9.14
CA ALA A 303 4.93 9.08 7.86
C ALA A 303 6.17 9.97 8.03
N ALA A 304 6.15 10.91 8.97
CA ALA A 304 7.28 11.79 9.24
C ALA A 304 8.52 11.02 9.73
N GLU A 305 8.34 9.93 10.48
CA GLU A 305 9.41 9.07 10.95
C GLU A 305 10.06 8.29 9.80
N VAL A 306 9.26 7.61 8.96
CA VAL A 306 9.82 6.75 7.90
C VAL A 306 10.55 7.54 6.80
N ILE A 307 10.10 8.76 6.47
CA ILE A 307 10.71 9.51 5.35
C ILE A 307 12.12 10.05 5.65
N GLN A 308 12.59 9.92 6.89
CA GLN A 308 13.91 10.40 7.33
C GLN A 308 15.02 9.34 7.19
N GLN A 309 14.71 8.21 6.59
CA GLN A 309 15.63 7.08 6.39
C GLN A 309 15.46 6.48 5.00
N LEU A 310 16.44 5.69 4.53
CA LEU A 310 16.27 4.89 3.32
C LEU A 310 15.48 3.62 3.62
N GLY A 311 14.43 3.37 2.83
CA GLY A 311 13.60 2.18 2.86
C GLY A 311 12.25 2.36 3.59
N PRO A 312 11.27 1.50 3.27
CA PRO A 312 9.85 1.74 3.56
C PRO A 312 9.39 1.43 4.99
N ARG A 313 10.26 0.93 5.86
CA ARG A 313 9.88 0.45 7.20
C ARG A 313 10.70 1.15 8.26
N ILE A 314 10.04 1.76 9.24
CA ILE A 314 10.67 2.47 10.36
C ILE A 314 11.69 1.56 11.06
N LYS A 315 12.95 2.00 11.11
CA LYS A 315 14.02 1.28 11.79
C LYS A 315 13.89 1.48 13.29
N ARG A 316 13.75 0.38 14.02
CA ARG A 316 13.78 0.36 15.49
C ARG A 316 15.19 0.03 15.95
N THR A 317 15.72 0.84 16.86
CA THR A 317 17.01 0.62 17.55
C THR A 317 16.80 -0.15 18.84
#